data_AF-A0A193CCH2-F1
#
_entry.id   AF-A0A193CCH2-F1
#
_cell.length_a   1.000
_cell.length_b   1.000
_cell.length_c   1.000
_cell.angle_alpha   90.00
_cell.angle_beta   90.00
_cell.angle_gamma   90.00
#
_symmetry.space_group_name_H-M   'P 1'
#
loop_
_entity.id
_entity.type
_entity.pdbx_description
1 polymer ?
#
loop_
_entity_poly.entity_id
_entity_poly.type
_entity_poly.pdbx_seq_one_letter_code
_entity_poly.pdbx_strand_id
1 'polypeptide(L)'
;METHPDLMDPDWREHAEVDAWLGAEKDLRKRRKQASRRGFRVSGGPVFVLALIALVVAAVVVHRVQGRGINDVPGFGQPPKAAPLSGGVDLNRPFDRTPAATWAEGLAGITVPPGQATGGFTAKEVDVAYRTVTEAISAARLGSRALQNHDGSELLALLSPNERVRLEPTLTNALTVEKGRYLTLIGPNRLLQVRPRMTGSLTAKPGDEGELIVHASYTTAYAFDALPSEARRPADIVPFLRDEQDYVIRKAPPFAKADAGLGFGEGAGYHANMACDAIKTGILAPQYADKSKPVDGAIAVDEADTYDPTKPLPSTGNCE
;
A
#
# COMPACT_ATOMS: atom_id res chain seq x y z
N MET A 1 28.88 34.74 28.99
CA MET A 1 27.79 33.97 28.37
C MET A 1 26.50 34.65 28.77
N GLU A 2 26.09 35.64 27.98
CA GLU A 2 24.85 36.36 28.20
C GLU A 2 23.72 35.49 27.63
N THR A 3 22.99 34.83 28.52
CA THR A 3 21.79 34.07 28.19
C THR A 3 20.67 35.05 27.87
N HIS A 4 20.27 35.11 26.60
CA HIS A 4 19.15 35.91 26.13
C HIS A 4 17.86 35.44 26.84
N PRO A 5 17.10 36.34 27.51
CA PRO A 5 15.96 35.96 28.35
C PRO A 5 14.84 35.23 27.59
N ASP A 6 14.77 35.40 26.26
CA ASP A 6 13.76 34.76 25.40
C ASP A 6 13.93 33.23 25.27
N LEU A 7 15.12 32.68 25.58
CA LEU A 7 15.37 31.23 25.50
C LEU A 7 14.92 30.45 26.74
N MET A 8 14.49 31.16 27.80
CA MET A 8 14.03 30.55 29.05
C MET A 8 12.50 30.54 29.19
N ASP A 9 11.78 31.08 28.19
CA ASP A 9 10.32 31.09 28.16
C ASP A 9 9.80 29.72 27.66
N PRO A 10 8.99 28.99 28.44
CA PRO A 10 8.38 27.73 28.01
C PRO A 10 7.46 27.90 26.79
N ASP A 11 6.77 29.03 26.66
CA ASP A 11 5.82 29.27 25.57
C ASP A 11 6.55 29.51 24.23
N TRP A 12 7.77 30.06 24.29
CA TRP A 12 8.65 30.25 23.14
C TRP A 12 9.11 28.91 22.54
N ARG A 13 9.39 27.89 23.37
CA ARG A 13 9.83 26.57 22.89
C ARG A 13 8.72 25.82 22.17
N GLU A 14 7.50 25.90 22.67
CA GLU A 14 6.32 25.30 22.04
C GLU A 14 6.01 25.99 20.69
N HIS A 15 6.12 27.32 20.63
CA HIS A 15 5.92 28.07 19.38
C HIS A 15 7.06 27.85 18.37
N ALA A 16 8.31 27.74 18.83
CA ALA A 16 9.47 27.51 17.96
C ALA A 16 9.45 26.11 17.31
N GLU A 17 8.97 25.07 18.01
CA GLU A 17 8.78 23.73 17.43
C GLU A 17 7.66 23.70 16.38
N VAL A 18 6.55 24.39 16.65
CA VAL A 18 5.43 24.50 15.70
C VAL A 18 5.80 25.33 14.47
N ASP A 19 6.52 26.44 14.65
CA ASP A 19 6.95 27.30 13.54
C ASP A 19 8.06 26.65 12.70
N ALA A 20 8.96 25.87 13.32
CA ALA A 20 9.95 25.06 12.59
C ALA A 20 9.27 23.99 11.72
N TRP A 21 8.21 23.36 12.23
CA TRP A 21 7.43 22.35 11.51
C TRP A 21 6.62 22.95 10.35
N LEU A 22 5.92 24.07 10.59
CA LEU A 22 5.18 24.79 9.55
C LEU A 22 6.09 25.40 8.47
N GLY A 23 7.33 25.75 8.83
CA GLY A 23 8.37 26.19 7.90
C GLY A 23 8.83 25.06 6.97
N ALA A 24 9.08 23.87 7.53
CA ALA A 24 9.52 22.70 6.77
C ALA A 24 8.47 22.22 5.75
N GLU A 25 7.18 22.21 6.10
CA GLU A 25 6.12 21.81 5.18
C GLU A 25 5.93 22.80 4.01
N LYS A 26 6.09 24.11 4.27
CA LYS A 26 6.01 25.16 3.24
C LYS A 26 7.16 25.09 2.24
N ASP A 27 8.37 24.75 2.69
CA ASP A 27 9.53 24.63 1.81
C ASP A 27 9.48 23.36 0.94
N LEU A 28 8.91 22.26 1.42
CA LEU A 28 8.66 21.06 0.62
C LEU A 28 7.63 21.30 -0.51
N ARG A 29 6.56 22.06 -0.22
CA ARG A 29 5.56 22.45 -1.25
C ARG A 29 6.16 23.39 -2.32
N LYS A 30 7.08 24.29 -1.95
CA LYS A 30 7.81 25.14 -2.90
C LYS A 30 8.73 24.32 -3.81
N ARG A 31 9.45 23.32 -3.26
CA ARG A 31 10.32 22.42 -4.04
C ARG A 31 9.52 21.58 -5.05
N ARG A 32 8.34 21.06 -4.67
CA ARG A 32 7.41 20.38 -5.61
C ARG A 32 6.94 21.29 -6.76
N LYS A 33 6.65 22.57 -6.51
CA LYS A 33 6.24 23.53 -7.55
C LYS A 33 7.38 23.97 -8.48
N GLN A 34 8.63 23.98 -8.02
CA GLN A 34 9.79 24.26 -8.87
C GLN A 34 10.16 23.06 -9.76
N ALA A 35 9.99 21.82 -9.27
CA ALA A 35 10.21 20.62 -10.08
C ALA A 35 9.22 20.48 -11.24
N SER A 36 7.97 20.94 -11.08
CA SER A 36 6.94 20.87 -12.14
C SER A 36 7.10 21.91 -13.26
N ARG A 37 8.02 22.89 -13.12
CA ARG A 37 8.24 23.96 -14.12
C ARG A 37 9.35 23.66 -15.12
N ARG A 38 10.04 22.51 -15.01
CA ARG A 38 10.98 22.05 -16.04
C ARG A 38 10.24 21.23 -17.10
N GLY A 39 9.35 21.92 -17.81
CA GLY A 39 8.59 21.38 -18.94
C GLY A 39 9.52 21.02 -20.10
N PHE A 40 9.45 19.76 -20.52
CA PHE A 40 10.10 19.27 -21.74
C PHE A 40 9.37 19.90 -22.94
N ARG A 41 9.99 20.91 -23.56
CA ARG A 41 9.57 21.47 -24.86
C ARG A 41 9.88 20.43 -25.93
N VAL A 42 8.88 19.69 -26.40
CA VAL A 42 9.00 18.89 -27.63
C VAL A 42 8.61 19.78 -28.81
N SER A 43 9.62 20.25 -29.54
CA SER A 43 9.48 20.90 -30.84
C SER A 43 8.99 19.90 -31.88
N GLY A 44 7.95 20.28 -32.63
CA GLY A 44 7.26 19.43 -33.60
C GLY A 44 8.02 19.16 -34.91
N GLY A 45 7.64 18.05 -35.56
CA GLY A 45 8.07 17.63 -36.89
C GLY A 45 8.44 16.13 -36.95
N PRO A 46 8.68 15.57 -38.14
CA PRO A 46 7.79 14.74 -38.97
C PRO A 46 7.39 13.35 -38.41
N VAL A 47 7.69 13.04 -37.14
CA VAL A 47 7.46 11.71 -36.54
C VAL A 47 5.96 11.42 -36.32
N PHE A 48 5.16 12.46 -36.05
CA PHE A 48 3.72 12.30 -35.80
C PHE A 48 2.92 11.87 -37.04
N VAL A 49 3.37 12.27 -38.24
CA VAL A 49 2.70 11.92 -39.50
C VAL A 49 2.94 10.45 -39.85
N LEU A 50 4.14 9.92 -39.58
CA LEU A 50 4.46 8.51 -39.80
C LEU A 50 3.70 7.60 -38.82
N ALA A 51 3.54 8.01 -37.56
CA ALA A 51 2.77 7.27 -36.57
C ALA A 51 1.27 7.19 -36.93
N LEU A 52 0.70 8.28 -37.48
CA LEU A 52 -0.68 8.29 -37.96
C LEU A 52 -0.89 7.40 -39.19
N ILE A 53 0.06 7.38 -40.14
CA ILE A 53 -0.03 6.48 -41.30
C ILE A 53 0.06 5.01 -40.88
N ALA A 54 0.94 4.68 -39.92
CA ALA A 54 1.04 3.32 -39.38
C ALA A 54 -0.26 2.86 -38.70
N LEU A 55 -0.92 3.75 -37.95
CA LEU A 55 -2.21 3.48 -37.31
C LEU A 55 -3.35 3.25 -38.30
N VAL A 56 -3.41 4.02 -39.40
CA VAL A 56 -4.43 3.84 -40.44
C VAL A 56 -4.22 2.52 -41.20
N VAL A 57 -2.98 2.15 -41.50
CA VAL A 57 -2.66 0.86 -42.15
C VAL A 57 -3.04 -0.32 -41.24
N ALA A 58 -2.76 -0.23 -39.94
CA ALA A 58 -3.15 -1.26 -38.97
C ALA A 58 -4.68 -1.40 -38.87
N ALA A 59 -5.43 -0.29 -38.85
CA ALA A 59 -6.89 -0.31 -38.82
C ALA A 59 -7.51 -0.95 -40.08
N VAL A 60 -6.95 -0.69 -41.26
CA VAL A 60 -7.42 -1.30 -42.52
C VAL A 60 -7.17 -2.80 -42.56
N VAL A 61 -6.04 -3.28 -42.04
CA VAL A 61 -5.72 -4.72 -41.98
C VAL A 61 -6.68 -5.44 -41.02
N VAL A 62 -6.97 -4.89 -39.84
CA VAL A 62 -7.93 -5.47 -38.89
C VAL A 62 -9.35 -5.53 -39.49
N HIS A 63 -9.75 -4.49 -40.23
CA HIS A 63 -11.09 -4.45 -40.84
C HIS A 63 -11.24 -5.42 -42.03
N ARG A 64 -10.14 -5.79 -42.71
CA ARG A 64 -10.16 -6.77 -43.81
C ARG A 64 -10.10 -8.22 -43.34
N VAL A 65 -9.67 -8.49 -42.11
CA VAL A 65 -9.61 -9.85 -41.54
C VAL A 65 -10.93 -10.26 -40.85
N GLN A 66 -11.80 -9.30 -40.50
CA GLN A 66 -13.13 -9.60 -39.93
C GLN A 66 -14.25 -9.88 -40.97
N GLY A 67 -13.93 -9.88 -42.26
CA GLY A 67 -14.89 -10.13 -43.35
C GLY A 67 -14.87 -11.55 -43.92
N ARG A 68 -15.15 -12.58 -43.11
CA ARG A 68 -15.57 -13.92 -43.59
C ARG A 68 -16.58 -14.53 -42.64
N GLY A 69 -17.83 -14.08 -42.74
CA GLY A 69 -18.98 -14.78 -42.19
C GLY A 69 -19.29 -16.02 -43.03
N ILE A 70 -19.33 -17.17 -42.39
CA ILE A 70 -19.77 -18.44 -42.98
C ILE A 70 -21.16 -18.72 -42.40
N ASN A 71 -22.19 -18.44 -43.18
CA ASN A 71 -23.54 -18.98 -42.97
C ASN A 71 -23.77 -20.01 -44.07
N ASP A 72 -23.90 -21.29 -43.67
CA ASP A 72 -24.82 -22.31 -44.20
C ASP A 72 -24.22 -23.72 -44.08
N VAL A 73 -24.61 -24.44 -43.01
CA VAL A 73 -24.77 -25.90 -43.03
C VAL A 73 -26.01 -26.24 -42.19
N PRO A 74 -27.07 -26.85 -42.74
CA PRO A 74 -28.22 -27.30 -41.98
C PRO A 74 -28.00 -28.74 -41.49
N GLY A 75 -28.06 -28.99 -40.18
CA GLY A 75 -28.09 -30.35 -39.65
C GLY A 75 -27.76 -30.51 -38.17
N PHE A 76 -28.81 -30.70 -37.37
CA PHE A 76 -28.87 -31.43 -36.09
C PHE A 76 -27.70 -31.36 -35.11
N GLY A 77 -27.93 -30.62 -34.03
CA GLY A 77 -27.16 -30.66 -32.80
C GLY A 77 -27.40 -29.37 -32.04
N GLN A 78 -28.34 -29.39 -31.09
CA GLN A 78 -28.53 -28.28 -30.16
C GLN A 78 -27.13 -27.91 -29.61
N PRO A 79 -26.68 -26.64 -29.73
CA PRO A 79 -25.36 -26.27 -29.23
C PRO A 79 -25.30 -26.71 -27.77
N PRO A 80 -24.19 -27.31 -27.28
CA PRO A 80 -24.09 -27.61 -25.87
C PRO A 80 -24.37 -26.31 -25.16
N LYS A 81 -25.54 -26.25 -24.48
CA LYS A 81 -25.89 -25.12 -23.64
C LYS A 81 -24.72 -25.03 -22.70
N ALA A 82 -23.91 -23.97 -22.85
CA ALA A 82 -22.82 -23.72 -21.92
C ALA A 82 -23.45 -23.90 -20.56
N ALA A 83 -22.99 -24.91 -19.82
CA ALA A 83 -23.39 -25.05 -18.43
C ALA A 83 -23.17 -23.65 -17.85
N PRO A 84 -24.15 -23.07 -17.14
CA PRO A 84 -23.88 -21.82 -16.47
C PRO A 84 -22.60 -22.08 -15.69
N LEU A 85 -21.51 -21.37 -16.03
CA LEU A 85 -20.40 -21.27 -15.10
C LEU A 85 -21.12 -20.92 -13.81
N SER A 86 -21.03 -21.78 -12.80
CA SER A 86 -21.52 -21.46 -11.47
C SER A 86 -20.70 -20.25 -11.03
N GLY A 87 -21.15 -19.08 -11.46
CA GLY A 87 -20.45 -17.80 -11.52
C GLY A 87 -20.53 -17.15 -10.17
N GLY A 88 -20.09 -17.89 -9.16
CA GLY A 88 -19.95 -17.45 -7.80
C GLY A 88 -18.48 -17.37 -7.44
N VAL A 89 -18.20 -16.64 -6.38
CA VAL A 89 -16.92 -16.65 -5.70
C VAL A 89 -16.76 -17.97 -4.95
N ASP A 90 -15.67 -18.70 -5.19
CA ASP A 90 -15.33 -19.89 -4.39
C ASP A 90 -14.62 -19.44 -3.12
N LEU A 91 -15.36 -19.40 -2.01
CA LEU A 91 -14.85 -18.96 -0.71
C LEU A 91 -13.79 -19.92 -0.13
N ASN A 92 -13.67 -21.15 -0.63
CA ASN A 92 -12.60 -22.07 -0.22
C ASN A 92 -11.28 -21.78 -0.93
N ARG A 93 -11.33 -21.05 -2.05
CA ARG A 93 -10.18 -20.65 -2.86
C ARG A 93 -10.28 -19.16 -3.20
N PRO A 94 -10.30 -18.28 -2.19
CA PRO A 94 -10.73 -16.89 -2.39
C PRO A 94 -9.78 -16.07 -3.27
N PHE A 95 -8.51 -16.49 -3.36
CA PHE A 95 -7.51 -15.81 -4.19
C PHE A 95 -7.45 -16.34 -5.63
N ASP A 96 -8.17 -17.42 -5.98
CA ASP A 96 -8.17 -17.94 -7.35
C ASP A 96 -8.69 -16.88 -8.33
N ARG A 97 -8.00 -16.73 -9.47
CA ARG A 97 -8.32 -15.71 -10.49
C ARG A 97 -8.22 -14.27 -9.95
N THR A 98 -7.35 -14.06 -8.96
CA THR A 98 -6.90 -12.74 -8.52
C THR A 98 -5.37 -12.66 -8.66
N PRO A 99 -4.77 -11.47 -8.68
CA PRO A 99 -3.32 -11.30 -8.64
C PRO A 99 -2.64 -12.07 -7.48
N ALA A 100 -3.31 -12.14 -6.32
CA ALA A 100 -2.82 -12.84 -5.14
C ALA A 100 -2.77 -14.37 -5.25
N ALA A 101 -3.28 -14.97 -6.33
CA ALA A 101 -3.24 -16.42 -6.55
C ALA A 101 -1.81 -17.00 -6.52
N THR A 102 -0.82 -16.20 -6.90
CA THR A 102 0.61 -16.61 -6.97
C THR A 102 1.46 -16.12 -5.80
N TRP A 103 0.89 -15.29 -4.93
CA TRP A 103 1.59 -14.72 -3.79
C TRP A 103 1.72 -15.72 -2.65
N ALA A 104 2.78 -15.59 -1.86
CA ALA A 104 2.97 -16.42 -0.68
C ALA A 104 2.10 -15.94 0.49
N GLU A 105 1.89 -16.83 1.46
CA GLU A 105 1.07 -16.53 2.64
C GLU A 105 1.85 -15.70 3.66
N GLY A 106 1.23 -14.61 4.13
CA GLY A 106 1.79 -13.71 5.14
C GLY A 106 3.20 -13.23 4.79
N LEU A 107 4.05 -13.13 5.82
CA LEU A 107 5.41 -12.61 5.69
C LEU A 107 6.32 -13.43 4.76
N ALA A 108 5.98 -14.67 4.41
CA ALA A 108 6.73 -15.43 3.42
C ALA A 108 6.70 -14.78 2.02
N GLY A 109 5.76 -13.86 1.79
CA GLY A 109 5.68 -13.03 0.59
C GLY A 109 6.61 -11.83 0.57
N ILE A 110 7.23 -11.47 1.69
CA ILE A 110 8.18 -10.36 1.76
C ILE A 110 9.59 -10.89 1.63
N THR A 111 10.27 -10.49 0.56
CA THR A 111 11.69 -10.82 0.36
C THR A 111 12.55 -9.98 1.28
N VAL A 112 13.28 -10.64 2.18
CA VAL A 112 14.27 -10.00 3.07
C VAL A 112 15.67 -10.38 2.59
N PRO A 113 16.48 -9.42 2.09
CA PRO A 113 17.85 -9.73 1.69
C PRO A 113 18.73 -10.00 2.92
N PRO A 114 19.86 -10.70 2.75
CA PRO A 114 20.84 -10.83 3.82
C PRO A 114 21.37 -9.45 4.22
N GLY A 115 21.59 -9.26 5.52
CA GLY A 115 22.17 -8.04 6.06
C GLY A 115 23.55 -7.76 5.48
N GLN A 116 23.74 -6.52 5.05
CA GLN A 116 25.03 -5.99 4.60
C GLN A 116 25.43 -4.85 5.53
N ALA A 117 26.72 -4.61 5.67
CA ALA A 117 27.17 -3.45 6.44
C ALA A 117 26.74 -2.16 5.71
N THR A 118 25.99 -1.30 6.39
CA THR A 118 25.33 -0.14 5.80
C THR A 118 25.45 1.05 6.75
N GLY A 119 26.09 2.13 6.30
CA GLY A 119 26.39 3.27 7.17
C GLY A 119 27.20 2.86 8.40
N GLY A 120 26.73 3.23 9.59
CA GLY A 120 27.32 2.83 10.88
C GLY A 120 26.83 1.48 11.43
N PHE A 121 26.17 0.65 10.61
CA PHE A 121 25.61 -0.64 11.03
C PHE A 121 26.40 -1.80 10.42
N THR A 122 26.74 -2.78 11.25
CA THR A 122 27.32 -4.05 10.80
C THR A 122 26.25 -4.90 10.11
N ALA A 123 26.67 -5.86 9.28
CA ALA A 123 25.76 -6.80 8.63
C ALA A 123 24.78 -7.49 9.61
N LYS A 124 25.28 -7.91 10.78
CA LYS A 124 24.47 -8.53 11.82
C LYS A 124 23.43 -7.57 12.42
N GLU A 125 23.76 -6.29 12.55
CA GLU A 125 22.81 -5.29 13.05
C GLU A 125 21.75 -4.96 12.00
N VAL A 126 22.10 -5.00 10.71
CA VAL A 126 21.12 -4.89 9.63
C VAL A 126 20.18 -6.10 9.60
N ASP A 127 20.68 -7.32 9.85
CA ASP A 127 19.82 -8.51 10.00
C ASP A 127 18.85 -8.38 11.19
N VAL A 128 19.31 -7.82 12.30
CA VAL A 128 18.46 -7.53 13.47
C VAL A 128 17.39 -6.50 13.09
N ALA A 129 17.78 -5.43 12.39
CA ALA A 129 16.85 -4.40 11.92
C ALA A 129 15.77 -4.98 11.01
N TYR A 130 16.13 -5.80 10.03
CA TYR A 130 15.15 -6.47 9.16
C TYR A 130 14.18 -7.36 9.93
N ARG A 131 14.66 -8.11 10.92
CA ARG A 131 13.80 -8.94 11.77
C ARG A 131 12.83 -8.08 12.59
N THR A 132 13.32 -7.02 13.23
CA THR A 132 12.47 -6.08 13.99
C THR A 132 11.40 -5.44 13.11
N VAL A 133 11.74 -5.04 11.88
CA VAL A 133 10.76 -4.50 10.93
C VAL A 133 9.76 -5.55 10.46
N THR A 134 10.21 -6.78 10.22
CA THR A 134 9.33 -7.89 9.85
C THR A 134 8.33 -8.21 10.97
N GLU A 135 8.78 -8.19 12.23
CA GLU A 135 7.91 -8.31 13.42
C GLU A 135 6.90 -7.16 13.51
N ALA A 136 7.34 -5.92 13.22
CA ALA A 136 6.45 -4.76 13.21
C ALA A 136 5.37 -4.85 12.12
N ILE A 137 5.74 -5.27 10.90
CA ILE A 137 4.78 -5.52 9.81
C ILE A 137 3.80 -6.62 10.22
N SER A 138 4.28 -7.71 10.84
CA SER A 138 3.41 -8.77 11.34
C SER A 138 2.39 -8.24 12.36
N ALA A 139 2.85 -7.51 13.37
CA ALA A 139 2.00 -6.94 14.41
C ALA A 139 0.95 -5.97 13.82
N ALA A 140 1.36 -5.15 12.85
CA ALA A 140 0.51 -4.13 12.24
C ALA A 140 -0.52 -4.66 11.23
N ARG A 141 -0.12 -5.64 10.41
CA ARG A 141 -0.88 -6.06 9.22
C ARG A 141 -1.48 -7.47 9.34
N LEU A 142 -0.91 -8.35 10.15
CA LEU A 142 -1.33 -9.75 10.24
C LEU A 142 -1.79 -10.17 11.64
N GLY A 143 -1.37 -9.45 12.68
CA GLY A 143 -1.65 -9.76 14.08
C GLY A 143 -3.15 -9.71 14.38
N SER A 144 -3.69 -10.77 14.99
CA SER A 144 -5.12 -10.86 15.30
C SER A 144 -5.58 -9.73 16.22
N ARG A 145 -4.69 -9.24 17.10
CA ARG A 145 -4.93 -8.08 17.96
C ARG A 145 -5.19 -6.81 17.15
N ALA A 146 -4.34 -6.50 16.18
CA ALA A 146 -4.55 -5.34 15.31
C ALA A 146 -5.78 -5.53 14.43
N LEU A 147 -5.88 -6.68 13.75
CA LEU A 147 -6.94 -6.95 12.78
C LEU A 147 -8.33 -6.92 13.40
N GLN A 148 -8.56 -7.64 14.50
CA GLN A 148 -9.90 -7.86 15.05
C GLN A 148 -10.20 -7.00 16.28
N ASN A 149 -9.20 -6.83 17.16
CA ASN A 149 -9.39 -6.12 18.43
C ASN A 149 -9.00 -4.64 18.33
N HIS A 150 -8.44 -4.23 17.19
CA HIS A 150 -7.88 -2.91 16.95
C HIS A 150 -6.86 -2.53 18.04
N ASP A 151 -6.14 -3.52 18.57
CA ASP A 151 -5.17 -3.39 19.66
C ASP A 151 -3.75 -3.31 19.08
N GLY A 152 -3.10 -2.16 19.23
CA GLY A 152 -1.74 -1.90 18.75
C GLY A 152 -0.62 -2.23 19.73
N SER A 153 -0.91 -2.91 20.84
CA SER A 153 0.08 -3.21 21.90
C SER A 153 1.30 -3.99 21.41
N GLU A 154 1.11 -4.92 20.48
CA GLU A 154 2.22 -5.69 19.88
C GLU A 154 3.17 -4.80 19.08
N LEU A 155 2.64 -3.84 18.32
CA LEU A 155 3.45 -2.87 17.58
C LEU A 155 4.16 -1.92 18.57
N LEU A 156 3.42 -1.39 19.56
CA LEU A 156 3.98 -0.50 20.58
C LEU A 156 5.17 -1.12 21.32
N ALA A 157 5.13 -2.42 21.59
CA ALA A 157 6.22 -3.13 22.28
C ALA A 157 7.54 -3.11 21.50
N LEU A 158 7.50 -3.01 20.16
CA LEU A 158 8.68 -3.03 19.29
C LEU A 158 9.36 -1.66 19.14
N LEU A 159 8.64 -0.58 19.44
CA LEU A 159 9.11 0.79 19.24
C LEU A 159 10.15 1.21 20.28
N SER A 160 10.99 2.19 19.92
CA SER A 160 11.84 2.89 20.88
C SER A 160 10.99 3.53 21.99
N PRO A 161 11.53 3.73 23.20
CA PRO A 161 10.77 4.30 24.32
C PRO A 161 10.01 5.59 23.97
N ASN A 162 10.67 6.55 23.33
CA ASN A 162 10.05 7.81 22.96
C ASN A 162 9.01 7.64 21.84
N GLU A 163 9.30 6.79 20.86
CA GLU A 163 8.36 6.50 19.77
C GLU A 163 7.09 5.80 20.30
N ARG A 164 7.25 4.89 21.26
CA ARG A 164 6.13 4.25 21.96
C ARG A 164 5.25 5.28 22.64
N VAL A 165 5.83 6.19 23.44
CA VAL A 165 5.08 7.26 24.12
C VAL A 165 4.36 8.14 23.10
N ARG A 166 5.00 8.46 21.99
CA ARG A 166 4.41 9.27 20.90
C ARG A 166 3.19 8.61 20.26
N LEU A 167 3.25 7.29 20.00
CA LEU A 167 2.21 6.56 19.28
C LEU A 167 1.18 5.87 20.18
N GLU A 168 1.44 5.74 21.48
CA GLU A 168 0.53 5.10 22.43
C GLU A 168 -0.88 5.70 22.40
N PRO A 169 -1.08 7.04 22.41
CA PRO A 169 -2.42 7.62 22.29
C PRO A 169 -3.12 7.20 20.99
N THR A 170 -2.42 7.19 19.86
CA THR A 170 -3.02 6.81 18.56
C THR A 170 -3.42 5.34 18.51
N LEU A 171 -2.58 4.45 19.06
CA LEU A 171 -2.73 3.00 18.91
C LEU A 171 -3.62 2.37 19.99
N THR A 172 -3.87 3.06 21.11
CA THR A 172 -4.73 2.58 22.21
C THR A 172 -6.11 3.22 22.23
N ASN A 173 -6.29 4.41 21.64
CA ASN A 173 -7.59 5.09 21.58
C ASN A 173 -8.56 4.40 20.60
N ALA A 174 -9.78 4.95 20.56
CA ALA A 174 -10.85 4.54 19.66
C ALA A 174 -10.42 4.55 18.18
N LEU A 175 -11.21 3.88 17.35
CA LEU A 175 -11.01 3.79 15.91
C LEU A 175 -10.92 5.18 15.27
N THR A 176 -9.83 5.44 14.55
CA THR A 176 -9.60 6.68 13.78
C THR A 176 -8.89 6.37 12.47
N VAL A 177 -9.00 7.29 11.51
CA VAL A 177 -8.24 7.22 10.24
C VAL A 177 -6.75 7.15 10.50
N GLU A 178 -6.24 7.93 11.45
CA GLU A 178 -4.81 7.95 11.78
C GLU A 178 -4.33 6.60 12.31
N LYS A 179 -5.13 5.93 13.15
CA LYS A 179 -4.82 4.57 13.61
C LYS A 179 -4.70 3.56 12.45
N GLY A 180 -5.57 3.69 11.44
CA GLY A 180 -5.56 2.87 10.23
C GLY A 180 -4.30 3.02 9.36
N ARG A 181 -3.49 4.06 9.58
CA ARG A 181 -2.19 4.23 8.90
C ARG A 181 -1.14 3.26 9.45
N TYR A 182 -1.17 3.02 10.76
CA TYR A 182 -0.23 2.14 11.44
C TYR A 182 -0.69 0.69 11.52
N LEU A 183 -2.01 0.45 11.58
CA LEU A 183 -2.60 -0.88 11.77
C LEU A 183 -3.61 -1.16 10.66
N THR A 184 -3.73 -2.41 10.23
CA THR A 184 -4.91 -2.85 9.48
C THR A 184 -6.04 -3.15 10.46
N LEU A 185 -7.16 -2.46 10.32
CA LEU A 185 -8.30 -2.55 11.22
C LEU A 185 -9.49 -3.15 10.46
N ILE A 186 -9.89 -4.38 10.75
CA ILE A 186 -11.01 -5.02 10.04
C ILE A 186 -12.33 -4.41 10.51
N GLY A 187 -13.18 -4.04 9.54
CA GLY A 187 -14.54 -3.57 9.79
C GLY A 187 -15.51 -4.68 10.21
N PRO A 188 -16.83 -4.45 10.13
CA PRO A 188 -17.84 -5.45 10.54
C PRO A 188 -17.91 -6.68 9.60
N ASN A 189 -17.37 -6.59 8.39
CA ASN A 189 -17.29 -7.69 7.44
C ASN A 189 -16.25 -8.72 7.92
N ARG A 190 -16.65 -9.99 7.95
CA ARG A 190 -15.80 -11.08 8.46
C ARG A 190 -14.73 -11.48 7.44
N LEU A 191 -13.49 -11.66 7.90
CA LEU A 191 -12.45 -12.33 7.12
C LEU A 191 -12.73 -13.83 6.99
N LEU A 192 -12.45 -14.40 5.82
CA LEU A 192 -12.37 -15.85 5.67
C LEU A 192 -11.23 -16.39 6.54
N GLN A 193 -11.34 -17.65 6.98
CA GLN A 193 -10.33 -18.33 7.80
C GLN A 193 -9.14 -18.80 6.96
N VAL A 194 -8.60 -17.91 6.14
CA VAL A 194 -7.39 -18.09 5.33
C VAL A 194 -6.38 -17.02 5.69
N ARG A 195 -5.09 -17.33 5.58
CA ARG A 195 -4.06 -16.32 5.83
C ARG A 195 -4.08 -15.27 4.72
N PRO A 196 -3.90 -13.97 5.05
CA PRO A 196 -3.63 -12.95 4.04
C PRO A 196 -2.42 -13.34 3.19
N ARG A 197 -2.40 -12.93 1.94
CA ARG A 197 -1.26 -13.15 1.03
C ARG A 197 -0.51 -11.87 0.79
N MET A 198 0.82 -11.96 0.72
CA MET A 198 1.68 -10.79 0.51
C MET A 198 2.66 -11.01 -0.63
N THR A 199 3.10 -9.90 -1.21
CA THR A 199 4.26 -9.84 -2.11
C THR A 199 5.01 -8.55 -1.82
N GLY A 200 6.34 -8.56 -1.85
CA GLY A 200 7.13 -7.35 -1.60
C GLY A 200 8.56 -7.62 -1.20
N SER A 201 9.21 -6.58 -0.70
CA SER A 201 10.61 -6.66 -0.27
C SER A 201 10.96 -5.62 0.79
N LEU A 202 12.03 -5.91 1.53
CA LEU A 202 12.71 -4.94 2.37
C LEU A 202 14.05 -4.55 1.73
N THR A 203 14.44 -3.29 1.91
CA THR A 203 15.79 -2.80 1.58
C THR A 203 16.31 -1.94 2.73
N ALA A 204 17.63 -1.80 2.84
CA ALA A 204 18.25 -0.97 3.86
C ALA A 204 19.20 0.04 3.22
N LYS A 205 19.13 1.29 3.68
CA LYS A 205 20.01 2.39 3.27
C LYS A 205 20.49 3.15 4.52
N PRO A 206 21.66 3.81 4.48
CA PRO A 206 22.08 4.68 5.58
C PRO A 206 21.08 5.85 5.71
N GLY A 207 20.75 6.22 6.94
CA GLY A 207 20.09 7.49 7.27
C GLY A 207 21.12 8.53 7.71
N ASP A 208 20.70 9.41 8.63
CA ASP A 208 21.61 10.32 9.32
C ASP A 208 22.60 9.55 10.23
N GLU A 209 23.54 10.27 10.87
CA GLU A 209 24.51 9.65 11.76
C GLU A 209 23.83 8.84 12.87
N GLY A 210 24.09 7.53 12.90
CA GLY A 210 23.46 6.60 13.86
C GLY A 210 22.10 6.05 13.44
N GLU A 211 21.63 6.36 12.23
CA GLU A 211 20.37 5.85 11.68
C GLU A 211 20.58 4.84 10.55
N LEU A 212 19.70 3.83 10.53
CA LEU A 212 19.52 2.92 9.41
C LEU A 212 18.05 3.01 8.99
N ILE A 213 17.82 3.24 7.70
CA ILE A 213 16.48 3.26 7.14
C ILE A 213 16.22 1.91 6.49
N VAL A 214 15.21 1.20 6.96
CA VAL A 214 14.68 0.00 6.33
C VAL A 214 13.41 0.38 5.58
N HIS A 215 13.49 0.41 4.26
CA HIS A 215 12.35 0.67 3.40
C HIS A 215 11.60 -0.64 3.14
N ALA A 216 10.32 -0.67 3.50
CA ALA A 216 9.40 -1.75 3.18
C ALA A 216 8.48 -1.33 2.04
N SER A 217 8.44 -2.12 0.97
CA SER A 217 7.44 -2.00 -0.10
C SER A 217 6.77 -3.35 -0.31
N TYR A 218 5.47 -3.42 -0.02
CA TYR A 218 4.71 -4.65 -0.13
C TYR A 218 3.23 -4.41 -0.43
N THR A 219 2.59 -5.45 -0.94
CA THR A 219 1.15 -5.51 -1.16
C THR A 219 0.57 -6.65 -0.33
N THR A 220 -0.56 -6.40 0.33
CA THR A 220 -1.31 -7.39 1.13
C THR A 220 -2.71 -7.58 0.55
N ALA A 221 -3.11 -8.84 0.37
CA ALA A 221 -4.45 -9.24 -0.03
C ALA A 221 -5.16 -9.93 1.13
N TYR A 222 -6.32 -9.41 1.52
CA TYR A 222 -7.19 -9.99 2.55
C TYR A 222 -8.41 -10.60 1.88
N ALA A 223 -8.88 -11.75 2.36
CA ALA A 223 -10.06 -12.40 1.80
C ALA A 223 -11.24 -12.26 2.76
N PHE A 224 -12.33 -11.65 2.29
CA PHE A 224 -13.56 -11.48 3.06
C PHE A 224 -14.58 -12.55 2.71
N ASP A 225 -15.38 -12.91 3.70
CA ASP A 225 -16.54 -13.77 3.50
C ASP A 225 -17.63 -12.97 2.78
N ALA A 226 -18.46 -13.60 1.97
CA ALA A 226 -19.51 -12.90 1.24
C ALA A 226 -20.70 -13.82 0.95
N LEU A 227 -21.91 -13.26 1.01
CA LEU A 227 -23.09 -13.92 0.49
C LEU A 227 -23.00 -14.01 -1.06
N PRO A 228 -23.61 -15.03 -1.68
CA PRO A 228 -23.63 -15.16 -3.14
C PRO A 228 -24.16 -13.92 -3.88
N SER A 229 -24.99 -13.10 -3.24
CA SER A 229 -25.53 -11.86 -3.80
C SER A 229 -24.59 -10.65 -3.69
N GLU A 230 -23.58 -10.71 -2.83
CA GLU A 230 -22.69 -9.58 -2.50
C GLU A 230 -21.47 -9.52 -3.43
N ALA A 231 -20.95 -10.67 -3.86
CA ALA A 231 -19.76 -10.76 -4.69
C ALA A 231 -20.02 -11.51 -5.99
N ARG A 232 -19.65 -10.90 -7.13
CA ARG A 232 -19.85 -11.46 -8.47
C ARG A 232 -18.55 -12.00 -9.07
N ARG A 233 -17.42 -11.41 -8.68
CA ARG A 233 -16.08 -11.77 -9.12
C ARG A 233 -15.18 -12.04 -7.92
N PRO A 234 -14.16 -12.91 -8.04
CA PRO A 234 -13.22 -13.16 -6.94
C PRO A 234 -12.58 -11.90 -6.35
N ALA A 235 -12.25 -10.91 -7.20
CA ALA A 235 -11.68 -9.64 -6.74
C ALA A 235 -12.60 -8.82 -5.82
N ASP A 236 -13.92 -9.02 -5.88
CA ASP A 236 -14.88 -8.24 -5.09
C ASP A 236 -14.77 -8.55 -3.57
N ILE A 237 -14.24 -9.73 -3.22
CA ILE A 237 -14.00 -10.14 -1.82
C ILE A 237 -12.55 -9.94 -1.37
N VAL A 238 -11.67 -9.45 -2.27
CA VAL A 238 -10.23 -9.31 -2.03
C VAL A 238 -9.80 -7.85 -2.18
N PRO A 239 -9.85 -7.03 -1.11
CA PRO A 239 -9.16 -5.75 -1.10
C PRO A 239 -7.64 -5.95 -1.08
N PHE A 240 -6.95 -5.05 -1.79
CA PHE A 240 -5.50 -5.01 -1.89
C PHE A 240 -4.97 -3.72 -1.26
N LEU A 241 -3.96 -3.87 -0.40
CA LEU A 241 -3.32 -2.76 0.30
C LEU A 241 -1.84 -2.73 -0.10
N ARG A 242 -1.42 -1.68 -0.78
CA ARG A 242 0.01 -1.40 -1.01
C ARG A 242 0.50 -0.47 0.07
N ASP A 243 1.66 -0.81 0.64
CA ASP A 243 2.34 -0.02 1.67
C ASP A 243 3.78 0.23 1.22
N GLU A 244 4.18 1.50 1.21
CA GLU A 244 5.57 1.95 1.18
C GLU A 244 5.87 2.64 2.51
N GLN A 245 6.74 2.07 3.34
CA GLN A 245 7.03 2.59 4.68
C GLN A 245 8.52 2.52 4.97
N ASP A 246 9.11 3.67 5.31
CA ASP A 246 10.44 3.75 5.89
C ASP A 246 10.33 3.50 7.40
N TYR A 247 11.07 2.50 7.89
CA TYR A 247 11.29 2.27 9.31
C TYR A 247 12.69 2.74 9.66
N VAL A 248 12.82 3.53 10.73
CA VAL A 248 14.10 4.11 11.14
C VAL A 248 14.61 3.39 12.38
N ILE A 249 15.78 2.76 12.28
CA ILE A 249 16.49 2.16 13.40
C ILE A 249 17.56 3.12 13.88
N ARG A 250 17.51 3.50 15.15
CA ARG A 250 18.47 4.42 15.78
C ARG A 250 19.39 3.71 16.76
N LYS A 251 20.67 4.11 16.78
CA LYS A 251 21.67 3.68 17.77
C LYS A 251 22.04 4.77 18.76
N ALA A 252 22.32 4.36 19.98
CA ALA A 252 22.96 5.19 20.99
C ALA A 252 24.43 4.78 21.15
N PRO A 253 25.41 5.71 21.11
CA PRO A 253 25.34 7.09 20.59
C PRO A 253 25.19 7.13 19.04
N PRO A 254 24.86 8.29 18.42
CA PRO A 254 24.72 9.63 19.00
C PRO A 254 23.36 9.91 19.64
N PHE A 255 22.34 9.08 19.39
CA PHE A 255 21.01 9.27 19.98
C PHE A 255 20.99 8.96 21.47
N ALA A 256 20.06 9.58 22.19
CA ALA A 256 19.79 9.20 23.57
C ALA A 256 19.25 7.75 23.63
N LYS A 257 19.46 7.06 24.75
CA LYS A 257 18.98 5.68 24.93
C LYS A 257 17.46 5.54 24.76
N ALA A 258 16.70 6.60 25.02
CA ALA A 258 15.24 6.62 24.88
C ALA A 258 14.78 6.70 23.41
N ASP A 259 15.65 7.14 22.50
CA ASP A 259 15.37 7.23 21.05
C ASP A 259 15.93 6.03 20.28
N ALA A 260 16.86 5.29 20.88
CA ALA A 260 17.44 4.08 20.28
C ALA A 260 16.40 2.97 20.11
N GLY A 261 16.37 2.35 18.93
CA GLY A 261 15.39 1.34 18.56
C GLY A 261 14.59 1.73 17.31
N LEU A 262 13.43 1.09 17.13
CA LEU A 262 12.56 1.25 15.99
C LEU A 262 11.70 2.52 16.11
N GLY A 263 11.66 3.30 15.04
CA GLY A 263 10.66 4.35 14.81
C GLY A 263 10.12 4.33 13.38
N PHE A 264 9.10 5.16 13.14
CA PHE A 264 8.51 5.36 11.82
C PHE A 264 9.13 6.56 11.11
N GLY A 265 9.40 6.40 9.82
CA GLY A 265 9.77 7.45 8.88
C GLY A 265 8.63 7.78 7.93
N GLU A 266 8.97 8.23 6.72
CA GLU A 266 7.99 8.51 5.67
C GLU A 266 7.20 7.26 5.29
N GLY A 267 5.91 7.43 5.04
CA GLY A 267 5.01 6.34 4.67
C GLY A 267 3.92 6.80 3.73
N ALA A 268 3.57 5.93 2.79
CA ALA A 268 2.48 6.09 1.85
C ALA A 268 1.81 4.75 1.61
N GLY A 269 0.54 4.78 1.21
CA GLY A 269 -0.19 3.56 0.93
C GLY A 269 -1.27 3.79 -0.11
N TYR A 270 -1.70 2.69 -0.70
CA TYR A 270 -2.72 2.67 -1.74
C TYR A 270 -3.66 1.49 -1.53
N HIS A 271 -4.95 1.70 -1.78
CA HIS A 271 -5.99 0.71 -1.59
C HIS A 271 -6.71 0.46 -2.93
N ALA A 272 -6.97 -0.81 -3.23
CA ALA A 272 -7.82 -1.22 -4.34
C ALA A 272 -8.88 -2.21 -3.86
N ASN A 273 -10.02 -2.24 -4.57
CA ASN A 273 -11.17 -3.11 -4.30
C ASN A 273 -11.68 -3.00 -2.84
N MET A 274 -11.63 -1.79 -2.30
CA MET A 274 -11.99 -1.49 -0.92
C MET A 274 -13.22 -0.57 -0.87
N ALA A 275 -14.03 -0.72 0.17
CA ALA A 275 -15.18 0.16 0.41
C ALA A 275 -14.72 1.59 0.76
N CYS A 276 -15.18 2.56 0.00
CA CYS A 276 -14.80 3.97 0.10
C CYS A 276 -15.36 4.65 1.34
N ASP A 277 -16.54 4.26 1.81
CA ASP A 277 -17.06 4.80 3.07
C ASP A 277 -16.31 4.22 4.28
N ALA A 278 -15.85 2.97 4.18
CA ALA A 278 -15.01 2.33 5.18
C ALA A 278 -13.62 3.00 5.29
N ILE A 279 -12.95 3.27 4.16
CA ILE A 279 -11.64 3.96 4.12
C ILE A 279 -11.67 5.28 4.90
N LYS A 280 -12.75 6.07 4.77
CA LYS A 280 -12.89 7.38 5.46
C LYS A 280 -12.92 7.27 6.99
N THR A 281 -13.06 6.05 7.52
CA THR A 281 -13.07 5.77 8.96
C THR A 281 -11.83 5.00 9.42
N GLY A 282 -10.90 4.68 8.51
CA GLY A 282 -9.66 3.95 8.81
C GLY A 282 -9.83 2.43 8.91
N ILE A 283 -10.97 1.87 8.49
CA ILE A 283 -11.20 0.41 8.51
C ILE A 283 -11.12 -0.20 7.13
N LEU A 284 -10.59 -1.41 7.10
CA LEU A 284 -10.61 -2.31 5.96
C LEU A 284 -11.94 -3.04 5.85
N ALA A 285 -12.60 -2.83 4.71
CA ALA A 285 -13.80 -3.55 4.32
C ALA A 285 -13.79 -3.82 2.81
N PRO A 286 -14.37 -4.94 2.36
CA PRO A 286 -14.40 -5.32 0.96
C PRO A 286 -15.31 -4.37 0.18
N GLN A 287 -15.06 -4.23 -1.12
CA GLN A 287 -15.76 -3.28 -1.99
C GLN A 287 -17.29 -3.38 -1.90
N TYR A 288 -17.84 -4.59 -1.80
CA TYR A 288 -19.29 -4.81 -1.73
C TYR A 288 -19.95 -4.25 -0.45
N ALA A 289 -19.17 -3.84 0.56
CA ALA A 289 -19.70 -3.19 1.76
C ALA A 289 -20.24 -1.77 1.48
N ASP A 290 -19.81 -1.13 0.38
CA ASP A 290 -20.37 0.14 -0.06
C ASP A 290 -21.74 -0.08 -0.73
N LYS A 291 -22.82 0.21 -0.01
CA LYS A 291 -24.19 0.09 -0.53
C LYS A 291 -24.54 1.13 -1.61
N SER A 292 -23.75 2.20 -1.71
CA SER A 292 -24.03 3.38 -2.54
C SER A 292 -23.36 3.36 -3.92
N LYS A 293 -22.40 2.45 -4.17
CA LYS A 293 -21.68 2.33 -5.44
C LYS A 293 -21.62 0.88 -5.89
N PRO A 294 -22.33 0.49 -6.97
CA PRO A 294 -22.17 -0.83 -7.58
C PRO A 294 -20.71 -1.06 -7.99
N VAL A 295 -20.32 -2.34 -8.03
CA VAL A 295 -19.00 -2.93 -8.35
C VAL A 295 -18.44 -2.54 -9.75
N ASP A 296 -19.14 -1.71 -10.52
CA ASP A 296 -18.81 -1.33 -11.88
C ASP A 296 -17.95 -0.05 -11.93
N GLY A 297 -16.71 -0.16 -11.46
CA GLY A 297 -15.65 0.80 -11.77
C GLY A 297 -14.49 0.07 -12.44
N ALA A 298 -14.26 0.31 -13.73
CA ALA A 298 -13.04 -0.15 -14.37
C ALA A 298 -11.84 0.53 -13.69
N ILE A 299 -10.87 -0.26 -13.25
CA ILE A 299 -9.59 0.26 -12.78
C ILE A 299 -8.92 0.93 -13.99
N ALA A 300 -8.81 2.27 -13.96
CA ALA A 300 -8.29 3.09 -15.07
C ALA A 300 -6.75 3.05 -15.19
N VAL A 301 -6.09 2.27 -14.34
CA VAL A 301 -4.64 2.03 -14.33
C VAL A 301 -4.36 0.64 -14.91
N ASP A 302 -3.15 0.42 -15.43
CA ASP A 302 -2.70 -0.94 -15.72
C ASP A 302 -2.91 -1.79 -14.45
N GLU A 303 -3.74 -2.82 -14.60
CA GLU A 303 -4.17 -3.65 -13.48
C GLU A 303 -2.97 -4.32 -12.79
N ALA A 304 -1.89 -4.61 -13.53
CA ALA A 304 -0.67 -5.16 -12.94
C ALA A 304 0.06 -4.12 -12.05
N ASP A 305 0.22 -2.89 -12.53
CA ASP A 305 0.90 -1.81 -11.80
C ASP A 305 0.16 -1.42 -10.51
N THR A 306 -1.16 -1.67 -10.47
CA THR A 306 -2.02 -1.43 -9.30
C THR A 306 -1.60 -2.29 -8.10
N TYR A 307 -1.01 -3.46 -8.32
CA TYR A 307 -0.68 -4.43 -7.26
C TYR A 307 0.81 -4.71 -7.11
N ASP A 308 1.63 -4.36 -8.10
CA ASP A 308 3.07 -4.63 -8.13
C ASP A 308 3.84 -3.64 -7.23
N PRO A 309 4.45 -4.10 -6.11
CA PRO A 309 5.20 -3.25 -5.18
C PRO A 309 6.52 -2.71 -5.77
N THR A 310 6.94 -3.18 -6.96
CA THR A 310 8.12 -2.66 -7.66
C THR A 310 7.83 -1.41 -8.49
N LYS A 311 6.55 -1.08 -8.66
CA LYS A 311 6.08 0.12 -9.36
C LYS A 311 5.85 1.25 -8.37
N PRO A 312 5.93 2.53 -8.78
CA PRO A 312 5.48 3.62 -7.92
C PRO A 312 4.04 3.41 -7.43
N LEU A 313 3.71 3.90 -6.23
CA LEU A 313 2.32 3.93 -5.78
C LEU A 313 1.44 4.71 -6.78
N PRO A 314 0.27 4.17 -7.15
CA PRO A 314 -0.65 4.87 -8.05
C PRO A 314 -1.17 6.17 -7.41
N SER A 315 -1.46 7.15 -8.25
CA SER A 315 -1.94 8.47 -7.81
C SER A 315 -3.46 8.59 -7.68
N THR A 316 -4.22 7.57 -8.09
CA THR A 316 -5.70 7.57 -8.08
C THR A 316 -6.23 6.19 -7.67
N GLY A 317 -6.93 6.14 -6.54
CA GLY A 317 -7.61 4.95 -6.02
C GLY A 317 -8.98 4.67 -6.65
N ASN A 318 -9.63 3.58 -6.25
CA ASN A 318 -11.04 3.33 -6.60
C ASN A 318 -12.02 4.28 -5.84
N CYS A 319 -11.49 5.08 -4.92
CA CYS A 319 -12.25 5.97 -4.03
C CYS A 319 -11.97 7.46 -4.26
N GLU A 320 -11.24 7.80 -5.33
CA GLU A 320 -10.82 9.16 -5.69
C GLU A 320 -11.32 9.57 -7.08
#